data_AF-A0A3D8IK93-F1
#
_entry.id   AF-A0A3D8IK93-F1
#
_cell.length_a   1.000
_cell.length_b   1.000
_cell.length_c   1.000
_cell.angle_alpha   90.00
_cell.angle_beta   90.00
_cell.angle_gamma   90.00
#
_symmetry.space_group_name_H-M   'P 1'
#
loop_
_entity.id
_entity.type
_entity.pdbx_description
1 polymer ?
#
loop_
_entity_poly.entity_id
_entity_poly.type
_entity_poly.pdbx_seq_one_letter_code
_entity_poly.pdbx_strand_id
1 'polypeptide(L)'
;WILTFNFVNIAWIFFRAENLDTAISLLKSMFGISWVGLPQKWYKVGVMLGQLHGSERTLLYIIISFFICFYCKNSIYFTRYFKPDTKTFLITMLLLWMPIVAANVNPYNEFIYFNF
;
A
#
# COMPACT_ATOMS: atom_id res chain seq x y z
N TRP A 1 -3.78 -15.95 9.65
CA TRP A 1 -4.59 -14.74 9.43
C TRP A 1 -5.39 -14.80 8.13
N ILE A 2 -4.78 -15.08 6.96
CA ILE A 2 -5.55 -15.14 5.70
C ILE A 2 -6.56 -16.30 5.64
N LEU A 3 -6.19 -17.49 6.13
CA LEU A 3 -7.10 -18.64 6.23
C LEU A 3 -8.27 -18.35 7.18
N THR A 4 -7.97 -17.79 8.35
CA THR A 4 -8.97 -17.43 9.35
C THR A 4 -9.90 -16.31 8.86
N PHE A 5 -9.37 -15.33 8.12
CA PHE A 5 -10.15 -14.26 7.51
C PHE A 5 -11.11 -14.78 6.43
N ASN A 6 -10.61 -15.62 5.52
CA ASN A 6 -11.45 -16.22 4.48
C ASN A 6 -12.51 -17.17 5.07
N PHE A 7 -12.18 -17.93 6.13
CA PHE A 7 -13.15 -18.77 6.82
C PHE A 7 -14.32 -17.96 7.40
N VAL A 8 -14.04 -16.87 8.11
CA VAL A 8 -15.07 -15.98 8.66
C VAL A 8 -15.89 -15.34 7.54
N ASN A 9 -15.26 -14.90 6.44
CA ASN A 9 -15.94 -14.33 5.29
C ASN A 9 -16.91 -15.34 4.64
N ILE A 10 -16.45 -16.57 4.40
CA ILE A 10 -17.27 -17.64 3.82
C ILE A 10 -18.45 -17.96 4.73
N ALA A 11 -18.21 -18.13 6.03
CA ALA A 11 -19.26 -18.38 7.00
C ALA A 11 -20.34 -17.27 6.98
N TRP A 12 -19.92 -16.00 6.90
CA TRP A 12 -20.86 -14.87 6.88
C TRP A 12 -21.76 -14.86 5.64
N ILE A 13 -21.26 -15.30 4.48
CA ILE A 13 -22.09 -15.42 3.27
C ILE A 13 -23.21 -16.43 3.47
N PHE A 14 -22.92 -17.58 4.07
CA PHE A 14 -23.93 -18.61 4.36
C PHE A 14 -24.98 -18.15 5.37
N PHE A 15 -24.59 -17.33 6.36
CA PHE A 15 -25.55 -16.78 7.33
C PHE A 15 -26.38 -15.60 6.79
N ARG A 16 -25.92 -14.93 5.73
CA ARG A 16 -26.56 -13.72 5.18
C ARG A 16 -27.39 -13.99 3.92
N ALA A 17 -27.07 -15.03 3.17
CA ALA A 17 -27.79 -15.37 1.95
C ALA A 17 -29.18 -15.93 2.25
N GLU A 18 -30.18 -15.53 1.46
CA GLU A 18 -31.57 -15.99 1.61
C GLU A 18 -31.75 -17.47 1.23
N ASN A 19 -30.92 -17.99 0.33
CA ASN A 19 -30.98 -19.36 -0.19
C ASN A 19 -29.57 -19.93 -0.42
N LEU A 20 -29.44 -21.26 -0.41
CA LEU A 20 -28.18 -21.96 -0.68
C LEU A 20 -27.62 -21.66 -2.07
N ASP A 21 -28.48 -21.55 -3.08
CA ASP A 21 -28.07 -21.21 -4.45
C ASP A 21 -27.48 -19.79 -4.51
N THR A 22 -28.04 -18.85 -3.74
CA THR A 22 -27.54 -17.48 -3.61
C THR A 22 -26.19 -17.46 -2.89
N ALA A 23 -26.01 -18.26 -1.84
CA ALA A 23 -24.72 -18.38 -1.13
C ALA A 23 -23.62 -18.91 -2.07
N ILE A 24 -23.92 -19.96 -2.85
CA ILE A 24 -22.98 -20.56 -3.79
C ILE A 24 -22.65 -19.60 -4.94
N SER A 25 -23.63 -18.83 -5.45
CA SER A 25 -23.39 -17.86 -6.51
C SER A 25 -22.51 -16.69 -6.05
N LEU A 26 -22.71 -16.20 -4.82
CA LEU A 26 -21.86 -15.20 -4.18
C LEU A 26 -20.44 -15.72 -3.92
N LEU A 27 -20.30 -16.98 -3.50
CA LEU A 27 -18.99 -17.59 -3.34
C LEU A 27 -18.25 -17.67 -4.69
N LYS A 28 -18.95 -18.09 -5.75
CA LYS A 28 -18.39 -18.14 -7.12
C LYS A 28 -17.97 -16.77 -7.63
N SER A 29 -18.71 -15.70 -7.31
CA SER A 29 -18.36 -14.34 -7.72
C SER A 29 -17.14 -13.80 -6.97
N MET A 30 -16.98 -14.13 -5.67
CA MET A 30 -15.82 -13.71 -4.87
C MET A 30 -14.50 -14.30 -5.36
N PHE A 31 -14.52 -15.54 -5.85
CA PHE A 31 -13.33 -16.18 -6.44
C PHE A 31 -13.19 -15.90 -7.95
N GLY A 32 -14.04 -15.04 -8.53
CA GLY A 32 -13.99 -14.70 -9.96
C GLY A 32 -14.34 -15.86 -10.90
N ILE A 33 -15.00 -16.90 -10.39
CA ILE A 33 -15.43 -18.08 -11.16
C ILE A 33 -16.75 -17.81 -11.90
N SER A 34 -17.43 -16.69 -11.61
CA SER A 34 -18.50 -16.20 -12.46
C SER A 34 -17.92 -15.75 -13.80
N TRP A 35 -18.49 -16.26 -14.90
CA TRP A 35 -18.34 -15.74 -16.28
C TRP A 35 -18.94 -14.32 -16.42
N VAL A 36 -18.58 -13.39 -15.52
CA VAL A 36 -18.66 -11.98 -15.83
C VAL A 36 -17.66 -11.79 -16.94
N GLY A 37 -18.13 -11.52 -18.16
CA GLY A 37 -17.28 -11.20 -19.28
C GLY A 37 -16.34 -10.08 -18.87
N LEU A 38 -15.13 -10.45 -18.45
CA LEU A 38 -14.02 -9.52 -18.34
C LEU A 38 -14.04 -8.76 -19.66
N PRO A 39 -14.18 -7.42 -19.67
CA PRO A 39 -14.20 -6.68 -20.91
C PRO A 39 -12.94 -7.09 -21.66
N GLN A 40 -13.14 -7.76 -22.80
CA GLN A 40 -12.20 -8.65 -23.50
C GLN A 40 -10.88 -8.00 -23.95
N LYS A 41 -10.67 -6.76 -23.54
CA LYS A 41 -9.52 -5.93 -23.84
C LYS A 41 -8.72 -5.78 -22.57
N TRP A 42 -7.75 -6.67 -22.36
CA TRP A 42 -6.60 -6.45 -21.46
C TRP A 42 -5.93 -5.08 -21.72
N TYR A 43 -6.08 -4.55 -22.94
CA TYR A 43 -5.72 -3.18 -23.33
C TYR A 43 -6.42 -2.06 -22.54
N LYS A 44 -7.60 -2.31 -21.95
CA LYS A 44 -8.30 -1.32 -21.11
C LYS A 44 -7.64 -1.09 -19.76
N VAL A 45 -6.73 -1.95 -19.31
CA VAL A 45 -5.95 -1.67 -18.09
C VAL A 45 -5.10 -0.43 -18.30
N GLY A 46 -4.48 -0.26 -19.48
CA GLY A 46 -3.77 0.97 -19.84
C GLY A 46 -4.68 2.20 -19.88
N VAL A 47 -5.92 2.04 -20.35
CA VAL A 47 -6.93 3.13 -20.40
C VAL A 47 -7.44 3.49 -18.98
N MET A 48 -7.68 2.50 -18.11
CA MET A 48 -8.06 2.71 -16.70
C MET A 48 -6.93 3.37 -15.92
N LEU A 49 -5.67 2.98 -16.18
CA LEU A 49 -4.50 3.65 -15.61
C LEU A 49 -4.35 5.07 -16.15
N GLY A 50 -4.67 5.31 -17.43
CA GLY A 50 -4.69 6.65 -18.02
C GLY A 50 -5.66 7.61 -17.31
N GLN A 51 -6.81 7.13 -16.83
CA GLN A 51 -7.73 7.92 -16.00
C GLN A 51 -7.15 8.30 -14.63
N LEU A 52 -6.17 7.54 -14.15
CA LEU A 52 -5.39 7.83 -12.93
C LEU A 52 -4.10 8.60 -13.22
N HIS A 53 -3.96 9.17 -14.44
CA HIS A 53 -2.72 9.75 -14.96
C HIS A 53 -1.53 8.77 -14.90
N GLY A 54 -1.81 7.47 -14.87
CA GLY A 54 -0.82 6.42 -14.75
C GLY A 54 -0.27 6.02 -16.12
N SER A 55 1.04 6.16 -16.28
CA SER A 55 1.79 5.57 -17.40
C SER A 55 1.80 4.04 -17.34
N GLU A 56 2.18 3.36 -18.42
CA GLU A 56 2.35 1.90 -18.50
C GLU A 56 3.29 1.35 -17.41
N ARG A 57 4.22 2.16 -16.91
CA ARG A 57 5.14 1.81 -15.82
C ARG A 57 4.50 1.78 -14.43
N THR A 58 3.31 2.37 -14.26
CA THR A 58 2.62 2.38 -12.96
C THR A 58 2.25 0.99 -12.48
N LEU A 59 1.86 0.10 -13.38
CA LEU A 59 1.55 -1.29 -13.04
C LEU A 59 2.81 -2.03 -12.55
N LEU A 60 3.97 -1.76 -13.16
CA LEU A 60 5.25 -2.26 -12.66
C LEU A 60 5.58 -1.72 -11.28
N TYR A 61 5.38 -0.43 -11.02
CA TYR A 61 5.60 0.16 -9.68
C TYR A 61 4.62 -0.39 -8.63
N ILE A 62 3.37 -0.67 -8.98
CA ILE A 62 2.40 -1.32 -8.08
C ILE A 62 2.87 -2.73 -7.72
N ILE A 63 3.33 -3.51 -8.70
CA ILE A 63 3.85 -4.86 -8.44
C ILE A 63 5.11 -4.80 -7.56
N ILE A 64 6.05 -3.92 -7.89
CA ILE A 64 7.29 -3.75 -7.12
C ILE A 64 6.99 -3.30 -5.69
N SER A 65 6.12 -2.28 -5.52
CA SER A 65 5.73 -1.79 -4.20
C SER A 65 4.99 -2.84 -3.38
N PHE A 66 4.17 -3.69 -4.01
CA PHE A 66 3.54 -4.81 -3.33
C PHE A 66 4.58 -5.78 -2.74
N PHE A 67 5.60 -6.15 -3.52
CA PHE A 67 6.68 -7.00 -3.03
C PHE A 67 7.52 -6.32 -1.95
N ILE A 68 7.83 -5.03 -2.10
CA ILE A 68 8.53 -4.24 -1.07
C ILE A 68 7.72 -4.26 0.23
N CYS A 69 6.42 -3.95 0.18
CA CYS A 69 5.56 -3.97 1.37
C CYS A 69 5.43 -5.36 2.01
N PHE A 70 5.50 -6.43 1.22
CA PHE A 70 5.39 -7.79 1.73
C PHE A 70 6.67 -8.27 2.44
N TYR A 71 7.84 -7.94 1.87
CA TYR A 71 9.14 -8.41 2.40
C TYR A 71 9.78 -7.42 3.38
N CYS A 72 9.59 -6.12 3.19
CA CYS A 72 10.16 -5.13 4.09
C CYS A 72 9.39 -5.09 5.41
N LYS A 73 10.14 -5.13 6.50
CA LYS A 73 9.58 -4.99 7.84
C LYS A 73 9.07 -3.57 8.03
N ASN A 74 7.87 -3.44 8.60
CA ASN A 74 7.26 -2.16 8.92
C ASN A 74 8.15 -1.33 9.87
N SER A 75 8.12 0.00 9.78
CA SER A 75 8.87 0.93 10.65
C SER A 75 8.65 0.68 12.15
N ILE A 76 7.46 0.23 12.54
CA ILE A 76 7.12 -0.13 13.92
C ILE A 76 8.02 -1.27 14.44
N TYR A 77 8.42 -2.20 13.57
CA TYR A 77 9.33 -3.28 13.93
C TYR A 77 10.70 -2.73 14.38
N PHE A 78 11.25 -1.77 13.63
CA PHE A 78 12.54 -1.17 13.95
C PHE A 78 12.52 -0.35 15.24
N THR A 79 11.38 0.26 15.57
CA THR A 79 11.22 1.02 16.82
C THR A 79 11.17 0.10 18.04
N ARG A 80 10.47 -1.04 17.95
CA ARG A 80 10.31 -1.99 19.08
C ARG A 80 11.59 -2.72 19.46
N TYR A 81 12.45 -3.02 18.48
CA TYR A 81 13.71 -3.75 18.69
C TYR A 81 14.93 -2.85 18.53
N PHE A 82 14.75 -1.54 18.70
CA PHE A 82 15.84 -0.58 18.60
C PHE A 82 16.86 -0.84 19.71
N LYS A 83 18.12 -1.02 19.32
CA LYS A 83 19.26 -1.10 20.24
C LYS A 83 20.26 -0.02 19.84
N PRO A 84 20.67 0.86 20.75
CA PRO A 84 21.70 1.85 20.46
C PRO A 84 23.04 1.13 20.25
N ASP A 85 23.50 1.12 19.00
CA ASP A 85 24.80 0.63 18.58
C ASP A 85 25.64 1.77 17.96
N THR A 86 26.96 1.60 17.97
CA THR A 86 27.91 2.53 17.34
C THR A 86 27.60 2.79 15.86
N LYS A 87 27.11 1.79 15.13
CA LYS A 87 26.66 1.94 13.74
C LYS A 87 25.42 2.82 13.63
N THR A 88 24.42 2.60 14.48
CA THR A 88 23.21 3.43 14.49
C THR A 88 23.53 4.87 14.88
N PHE A 89 24.48 5.06 15.80
CA PHE A 89 24.97 6.39 16.19
C PHE A 89 25.60 7.14 15.01
N LEU A 90 26.54 6.51 14.29
CA LEU A 90 27.17 7.11 13.12
C LEU A 90 26.16 7.47 12.02
N ILE A 91 25.21 6.57 11.75
CA ILE A 91 24.14 6.82 10.77
C ILE A 91 23.27 8.00 11.19
N THR A 92 22.85 8.06 12.47
CA THR A 92 22.05 9.18 12.98
C THR A 92 22.80 10.51 12.93
N MET A 93 24.11 10.51 13.20
CA MET A 93 24.94 11.73 13.10
C MET A 93 25.03 12.24 11.66
N LEU A 94 25.26 11.34 10.70
CA LEU A 94 25.31 11.71 9.28
C LEU A 94 23.95 12.25 8.80
N LEU A 95 22.85 11.58 9.16
CA LEU A 95 21.50 12.01 8.79
C LEU A 95 21.13 13.37 9.39
N LEU A 96 21.55 13.65 10.62
CA LEU A 96 21.28 14.92 11.30
C LEU A 96 22.18 16.06 10.81
N TRP A 97 23.38 15.77 10.30
CA TRP A 97 24.28 16.78 9.77
C TRP A 97 23.66 17.57 8.60
N MET A 98 23.03 16.86 7.66
CA MET A 98 22.42 17.47 6.47
C MET A 98 21.39 18.57 6.79
N PRO A 99 20.35 18.34 7.62
CA PRO A 99 19.38 19.38 7.95
C PRO A 99 19.99 20.52 8.78
N ILE A 100 20.97 20.24 9.65
CA ILE A 100 21.66 21.28 10.43
C ILE A 100 22.40 22.25 9.50
N VAL A 101 23.12 21.73 8.49
CA VAL A 101 23.79 22.58 7.50
C VAL A 101 22.77 23.33 6.65
N ALA A 102 21.70 22.68 6.19
CA ALA A 102 20.65 23.31 5.39
C ALA A 102 19.95 24.46 6.11
N ALA A 103 19.75 24.33 7.44
CA ALA A 103 19.17 25.37 8.29
C ALA A 103 20.09 26.59 8.49
N ASN A 104 21.41 26.40 8.40
CA ASN A 104 22.37 27.51 8.45
C ASN A 104 22.48 28.25 7.11
N VAL A 105 22.28 27.55 5.99
CA VAL A 105 22.36 28.13 4.64
C VAL A 105 21.08 28.89 4.28
N ASN A 106 19.92 28.44 4.75
CA ASN A 106 18.64 29.13 4.56
C ASN A 106 18.20 29.75 5.89
N PRO A 107 18.55 31.03 6.18
CA PRO A 107 17.97 31.72 7.32
C PRO A 107 16.45 31.70 7.19
N TYR A 108 15.77 31.57 8.34
CA TYR A 108 14.32 31.47 8.44
C TYR A 108 13.64 32.52 7.55
N ASN A 109 13.02 32.08 6.45
CA ASN A 109 12.03 32.90 5.76
C ASN A 109 10.80 32.89 6.65
N GLU A 110 10.40 34.08 7.09
CA GLU A 110 9.13 34.26 7.77
C GLU A 110 8.04 33.54 6.96
N PHE A 111 7.24 32.71 7.63
CA PHE A 111 6.13 32.03 6.97
C PHE A 111 5.33 33.07 6.17
N ILE A 112 4.98 32.73 4.94
CA ILE A 112 4.39 33.65 3.94
C ILE A 112 3.21 34.46 4.53
N TYR A 113 2.51 33.94 5.53
CA TYR A 113 1.44 34.61 6.28
C TYR A 113 1.85 35.87 7.06
N PHE A 114 3.13 36.05 7.38
CA PHE A 114 3.65 37.24 8.06
C PHE A 114 4.16 38.32 7.09
N ASN A 115 4.20 38.02 5.78
CA ASN A 115 4.64 38.93 4.71
C ASN A 115 3.49 39.73 4.06
N PHE A 116 2.29 39.73 4.66
CA PHE A 116 1.12 40.50 4.21
C PHE A 116 0.64 41.47 5.28
#